data_AF-A0A923HAJ6-F1
#
_entry.id   AF-A0A923HAJ6-F1
#
_cell.length_a   1.000
_cell.length_b   1.000
_cell.length_c   1.000
_cell.angle_alpha   90.00
_cell.angle_beta   90.00
_cell.angle_gamma   90.00
#
_symmetry.space_group_name_H-M   'P 1'
#
loop_
_entity.id
_entity.type
_entity.pdbx_description
1 polymer ?
#
loop_
_entity_poly.entity_id
_entity_poly.type
_entity_poly.pdbx_seq_one_letter_code
_entity_poly.pdbx_strand_id
1 'polypeptide(L)'
;MKNAFDGSIGLVVVILIIFFFWFIPIWYGIKWAKIKGVSKLWMLFGIHPMTGWIVFLILRYGIDPRKQCDKCKESIKIEAQICRYCGNQISQEEIDMAIRAFEERKK
;
A
#
# COMPACT_ATOMS: atom_id res chain seq x y z
N MET A 1 37.44 9.10 26.58
CA MET A 1 37.22 8.84 25.13
C MET A 1 36.35 7.61 24.85
N LYS A 2 36.48 6.47 25.56
CA LYS A 2 35.60 5.29 25.37
C LYS A 2 34.10 5.61 25.53
N ASN A 3 33.74 6.30 26.61
CA ASN A 3 32.33 6.60 26.94
C ASN A 3 31.62 7.52 25.92
N ALA A 4 32.35 8.38 25.21
CA ALA A 4 31.78 9.25 24.18
C ALA A 4 31.53 8.48 22.88
N PHE A 5 32.43 7.56 22.51
CA PHE A 5 32.25 6.66 21.37
C PHE A 5 31.10 5.68 21.61
N ASP A 6 31.00 5.09 22.80
CA ASP A 6 29.91 4.18 23.17
C ASP A 6 28.54 4.89 23.16
N GLY A 7 28.49 6.13 23.66
CA GLY A 7 27.28 6.97 23.60
C GLY A 7 26.88 7.35 22.17
N SER A 8 27.86 7.65 21.31
CA SER A 8 27.60 7.98 19.89
C SER A 8 27.09 6.76 19.11
N ILE A 9 27.67 5.59 19.34
CA ILE A 9 27.24 4.34 18.72
C ILE A 9 25.80 4.00 19.16
N GLY A 10 25.50 4.11 20.46
CA GLY A 10 24.15 3.90 20.99
C GLY A 10 23.12 4.81 20.33
N LEU A 11 23.43 6.10 20.18
CA LEU A 11 22.54 7.06 19.52
C LEU A 11 22.27 6.70 18.05
N VAL A 12 23.32 6.32 17.30
CA VAL A 12 23.18 5.90 15.90
C VAL A 12 22.30 4.66 15.79
N VAL A 13 22.47 3.67 16.66
CA VAL A 13 21.65 2.45 16.68
C VAL A 13 20.18 2.77 16.93
N VAL A 14 19.88 3.65 17.89
CA VAL A 14 18.49 4.07 18.17
C VAL A 14 17.87 4.77 16.96
N ILE A 15 18.61 5.66 16.29
CA ILE A 15 18.13 6.35 15.07
C ILE A 15 17.84 5.34 13.96
N LEU A 16 18.72 4.35 13.75
CA LEU A 16 18.52 3.30 12.75
C LEU A 16 17.28 2.46 13.05
N ILE A 17 17.04 2.13 14.31
CA ILE A 17 15.83 1.40 14.74
C ILE A 17 14.58 2.24 14.44
N ILE A 18 14.56 3.51 14.84
CA ILE A 18 13.42 4.40 14.56
C ILE A 18 13.19 4.49 13.05
N PHE A 19 14.25 4.70 12.26
CA PHE A 19 14.14 4.78 10.82
C PHE A 19 13.57 3.48 10.21
N PHE A 20 14.09 2.33 10.63
CA PHE A 20 13.66 1.03 10.14
C PHE A 20 12.19 0.73 10.51
N PHE A 21 11.77 1.04 11.73
CA PHE A 21 10.42 0.71 12.21
C PHE A 21 9.36 1.75 11.85
N TRP A 22 9.72 3.00 11.57
CA TRP A 22 8.75 4.04 11.17
C TRP A 22 8.76 4.32 9.67
N PHE A 23 9.92 4.62 9.08
CA PHE A 23 9.96 5.18 7.73
C PHE A 23 9.75 4.12 6.65
N ILE A 24 10.40 2.96 6.80
CA ILE A 24 10.33 1.88 5.81
C ILE A 24 8.90 1.37 5.58
N PRO A 25 8.13 0.97 6.61
CA PRO A 25 6.79 0.45 6.39
C PRO A 25 5.83 1.49 5.79
N ILE A 26 5.97 2.76 6.17
CA ILE A 26 5.16 3.85 5.60
C ILE A 26 5.48 4.00 4.10
N TRP A 27 6.76 4.04 3.73
CA TRP A 27 7.15 4.22 2.34
C TRP A 27 6.66 3.07 1.45
N TYR A 28 6.86 1.82 1.89
CA TYR A 28 6.35 0.66 1.16
C TYR A 28 4.83 0.60 1.16
N GLY A 29 4.16 0.95 2.26
CA GLY A 29 2.71 1.01 2.34
C GLY A 29 2.11 2.02 1.35
N ILE A 30 2.70 3.21 1.23
CA ILE A 30 2.29 4.22 0.22
C ILE A 30 2.48 3.67 -1.20
N LYS A 31 3.62 3.02 -1.48
CA LYS A 31 3.89 2.41 -2.78
C LYS A 31 2.79 1.39 -3.13
N TRP A 32 2.51 0.46 -2.23
CA TRP A 32 1.50 -0.58 -2.45
C TRP A 32 0.07 -0.04 -2.52
N ALA A 33 -0.27 0.97 -1.73
CA ALA A 33 -1.58 1.63 -1.81
C ALA A 33 -1.83 2.22 -3.20
N LYS A 34 -0.82 2.87 -3.79
CA LYS A 34 -0.89 3.39 -5.18
C LYS A 34 -1.02 2.27 -6.20
N ILE A 35 -0.23 1.19 -6.07
CA ILE A 35 -0.25 0.05 -6.99
C ILE A 35 -1.65 -0.60 -7.05
N LYS A 36 -2.25 -0.82 -5.87
CA LYS A 36 -3.55 -1.48 -5.74
C LYS A 36 -4.76 -0.55 -5.91
N GLY A 37 -4.54 0.76 -6.05
CA GLY A 37 -5.61 1.73 -6.24
C GLY A 37 -6.47 1.93 -4.98
N VAL A 38 -5.88 1.84 -3.80
CA VAL A 38 -6.56 2.07 -2.51
C VAL A 38 -6.13 3.37 -1.85
N SER A 39 -6.93 3.85 -0.89
CA SER A 39 -6.68 5.13 -0.22
C SER A 39 -5.32 5.14 0.49
N LYS A 40 -4.60 6.27 0.40
CA LYS A 40 -3.34 6.49 1.13
C LYS A 40 -3.56 6.70 2.62
N LEU A 41 -4.81 6.94 3.05
CA LEU A 41 -5.18 7.19 4.43
C LEU A 41 -4.84 6.02 5.37
N TRP A 42 -4.72 4.80 4.80
CA TRP A 42 -4.25 3.61 5.51
C TRP A 42 -2.90 3.84 6.22
N MET A 43 -2.08 4.77 5.74
CA MET A 43 -0.78 5.07 6.35
C MET A 43 -0.87 5.82 7.68
N LEU A 44 -2.03 6.39 8.04
CA LEU A 44 -2.23 6.96 9.38
C LEU A 44 -2.10 5.90 10.47
N PHE A 45 -2.51 4.66 10.17
CA PHE A 45 -2.29 3.53 11.08
C PHE A 45 -0.80 3.17 11.19
N GLY A 46 0.07 3.69 10.31
CA GLY A 46 1.52 3.54 10.40
C GLY A 46 2.23 4.50 11.36
N ILE A 47 1.47 5.36 12.08
CA ILE A 47 2.03 6.24 13.13
C ILE A 47 2.64 5.44 14.28
N HIS A 48 2.18 4.21 14.52
CA HIS A 48 2.77 3.32 15.52
C HIS A 48 3.69 2.28 14.84
N PRO A 49 4.85 1.96 15.42
CA PRO A 49 5.94 1.25 14.72
C PRO A 49 5.53 -0.16 14.30
N MET A 50 4.79 -0.86 15.16
CA MET A 50 4.31 -2.21 14.87
C MET A 50 3.15 -2.21 13.86
N THR A 51 2.27 -1.22 13.93
CA THR A 51 1.09 -1.17 13.07
C THR A 51 1.44 -0.75 11.65
N GLY A 52 2.52 0.02 11.45
CA GLY A 52 3.06 0.30 10.11
C GLY A 52 3.37 -0.97 9.33
N TRP A 53 4.07 -1.93 9.94
CA TRP A 53 4.38 -3.21 9.31
C TRP A 53 3.13 -4.05 9.05
N ILE A 54 2.19 -4.11 10.00
CA ILE A 54 0.92 -4.82 9.84
C ILE A 54 0.14 -4.25 8.65
N VAL A 55 0.02 -2.93 8.57
CA VAL A 55 -0.68 -2.24 7.47
C VAL A 55 0.01 -2.49 6.13
N PHE A 56 1.35 -2.43 6.10
CA PHE A 56 2.11 -2.77 4.90
C PHE A 56 1.81 -4.21 4.43
N LEU A 57 1.79 -5.18 5.36
CA LEU A 57 1.49 -6.58 5.02
C LEU A 57 0.04 -6.76 4.53
N ILE A 58 -0.93 -6.09 5.17
CA ILE A 58 -2.32 -6.10 4.72
C ILE A 58 -2.44 -5.50 3.32
N LEU A 59 -1.81 -4.37 3.06
CA LEU A 59 -1.81 -3.76 1.73
C LEU A 59 -1.12 -4.64 0.70
N ARG A 60 -0.03 -5.32 1.07
CA ARG A 60 0.72 -6.17 0.14
C ARG A 60 0.00 -7.49 -0.16
N TYR A 61 -0.59 -8.14 0.84
CA TYR A 61 -1.11 -9.51 0.71
C TYR A 61 -2.61 -9.66 0.97
N GLY A 62 -3.21 -8.82 1.82
CA GLY A 62 -4.60 -8.98 2.25
C GLY A 62 -5.65 -8.25 1.40
N ILE A 63 -5.26 -7.23 0.62
CA ILE A 63 -6.19 -6.43 -0.17
C ILE A 63 -6.06 -6.74 -1.67
N ASP A 64 -7.18 -7.06 -2.33
CA ASP A 64 -7.22 -7.23 -3.79
C ASP A 64 -7.06 -5.89 -4.52
N PRO A 65 -6.39 -5.85 -5.69
CA PRO A 65 -6.34 -4.66 -6.53
C PRO A 65 -7.73 -4.23 -7.00
N ARG A 66 -7.92 -2.92 -7.17
CA ARG A 66 -9.21 -2.32 -7.52
C ARG A 66 -9.15 -1.57 -8.85
N LYS A 67 -10.29 -1.51 -9.53
CA LYS A 67 -10.55 -0.64 -10.68
C LYS A 67 -11.74 0.28 -10.39
N GLN A 68 -11.86 1.38 -11.11
CA GLN A 68 -13.04 2.25 -11.03
C GLN A 68 -14.08 1.82 -12.07
N CYS A 69 -15.35 1.81 -11.67
CA CYS A 69 -16.46 1.68 -12.60
C CYS A 69 -16.52 2.91 -13.53
N ASP A 70 -16.63 2.70 -14.83
CA ASP A 70 -16.75 3.74 -15.85
C ASP A 70 -18.02 4.60 -15.68
N LYS A 71 -19.16 3.97 -15.32
CA LYS A 71 -20.45 4.65 -15.13
C LYS A 71 -20.58 5.38 -13.80
N CYS A 72 -20.36 4.70 -12.69
CA CYS A 72 -20.64 5.26 -11.35
C CYS A 72 -19.39 5.69 -10.57
N LYS A 73 -18.19 5.51 -11.14
CA LYS A 73 -16.88 5.90 -10.56
C LYS A 73 -16.48 5.21 -9.26
N GLU A 74 -17.29 4.25 -8.81
CA GLU A 74 -17.04 3.54 -7.56
C GLU A 74 -15.90 2.51 -7.69
N SER A 75 -15.22 2.22 -6.58
CA SER A 75 -14.11 1.29 -6.51
C SER A 75 -14.59 -0.16 -6.38
N ILE A 76 -14.30 -0.97 -7.40
CA ILE A 76 -14.70 -2.38 -7.51
C ILE A 76 -13.48 -3.27 -7.68
N LYS A 77 -13.66 -4.59 -7.47
CA LYS A 77 -12.62 -5.58 -7.72
C LYS A 77 -12.17 -5.54 -9.18
N ILE A 78 -10.88 -5.77 -9.44
CA ILE A 78 -10.33 -5.67 -10.80
C ILE A 78 -10.97 -6.68 -11.75
N GLU A 79 -11.26 -7.87 -11.25
CA GLU A 79 -11.87 -9.01 -11.93
C GLU A 79 -13.41 -8.94 -12.01
N ALA A 80 -14.04 -7.90 -11.47
CA ALA A 80 -15.50 -7.78 -11.49
C ALA A 80 -16.02 -7.60 -12.92
N GLN A 81 -16.91 -8.49 -13.35
CA GLN A 81 -17.67 -8.40 -14.61
C GLN A 81 -18.94 -7.57 -14.48
N ILE A 82 -19.48 -7.46 -13.26
CA ILE A 82 -20.67 -6.65 -12.98
C ILE A 82 -20.36 -5.72 -11.80
N CYS A 83 -20.63 -4.42 -11.96
CA CYS A 83 -20.49 -3.46 -10.89
C CYS A 83 -21.54 -3.71 -9.80
N ARG A 84 -21.09 -4.02 -8.57
CA ARG A 84 -21.96 -4.26 -7.41
C ARG A 84 -22.81 -3.06 -6.96
N TYR A 85 -22.53 -1.87 -7.48
CA TYR A 85 -23.20 -0.62 -7.07
C TYR A 85 -24.25 -0.15 -8.06
N CYS A 86 -23.95 -0.18 -9.36
CA CYS A 86 -24.85 0.33 -10.40
C CYS A 86 -25.31 -0.74 -11.41
N GLY A 87 -24.83 -1.98 -11.29
CA GLY A 87 -25.17 -3.07 -12.19
C GLY A 87 -24.53 -2.98 -13.58
N ASN A 88 -23.60 -2.04 -13.83
CA ASN A 88 -22.93 -1.96 -15.13
C ASN A 88 -22.18 -3.26 -15.46
N GLN A 89 -22.38 -3.78 -16.66
CA GLN A 89 -21.61 -4.91 -17.19
C GLN A 89 -20.30 -4.39 -17.77
N ILE A 90 -19.20 -5.05 -17.42
CA ILE A 90 -17.85 -4.68 -17.79
C ILE A 90 -17.32 -5.77 -18.71
N SER A 91 -16.86 -5.37 -19.88
CA SER A 91 -16.35 -6.31 -20.87
C SER A 91 -15.06 -6.99 -20.40
N GLN A 92 -14.75 -8.14 -20.98
CA GLN A 92 -13.49 -8.83 -20.71
C GLN A 92 -12.28 -7.98 -21.14
N GLU A 93 -12.38 -7.26 -22.25
CA GLU A 93 -11.33 -6.35 -22.72
C GLU A 93 -11.01 -5.27 -21.69
N GLU A 94 -12.02 -4.68 -21.04
CA GLU A 94 -11.84 -3.70 -19.97
C GLU A 94 -11.20 -4.30 -18.71
N ILE A 95 -11.55 -5.55 -18.37
CA ILE A 95 -10.90 -6.29 -17.28
C ILE A 95 -9.41 -6.50 -17.61
N ASP A 96 -9.11 -6.98 -18.81
CA ASP A 96 -7.74 -7.27 -19.24
C ASP A 96 -6.88 -6.00 -19.34
N MET A 97 -7.46 -4.88 -19.77
CA MET A 97 -6.82 -3.56 -19.71
C MET A 97 -6.50 -3.15 -18.28
N ALA A 98 -7.45 -3.31 -17.34
CA ALA A 98 -7.23 -2.97 -15.94
C ALA A 98 -6.12 -3.83 -15.31
N ILE A 99 -6.09 -5.13 -15.60
CA ILE A 99 -5.05 -6.05 -15.12
C ILE A 99 -3.67 -5.65 -15.66
N ARG A 100 -3.57 -5.36 -16.97
CA ARG A 100 -2.31 -4.87 -17.57
C ARG A 100 -1.82 -3.59 -16.89
N ALA A 101 -2.71 -2.62 -16.67
CA ALA A 101 -2.37 -1.39 -15.97
C ALA A 101 -1.92 -1.63 -14.51
N PHE A 102 -2.45 -2.66 -13.84
CA PHE A 102 -1.99 -3.06 -12.51
C PHE A 102 -0.58 -3.67 -12.55
N GLU A 103 -0.31 -4.59 -13.49
CA GLU A 103 1.02 -5.19 -13.66
C GLU A 103 2.09 -4.16 -14.04
N GLU A 104 1.73 -3.15 -14.84
CA GLU A 104 2.61 -2.03 -15.17
C GLU A 104 2.97 -1.18 -13.94
N ARG A 105 2.00 -0.90 -13.06
CA ARG A 105 2.26 -0.16 -11.80
C ARG A 105 3.15 -0.93 -10.82
N LYS A 106 3.13 -2.26 -10.90
CA LYS A 106 3.83 -3.15 -9.97
C LYS A 106 5.33 -3.28 -10.27
N LYS A 107 5.73 -3.10 -11.54
CA LYS A 107 7.14 -3.02 -11.96
C LYS A 107 7.86 -1.89 -11.22
#